data_AF-A0A2D0H8N3-F1
#
_entry.id   AF-A0A2D0H8N3-F1
#
_cell.length_a   1.000
_cell.length_b   1.000
_cell.length_c   1.000
_cell.angle_alpha   90.00
_cell.angle_beta   90.00
_cell.angle_gamma   90.00
#
_symmetry.space_group_name_H-M   'P 1'
#
loop_
_entity.id
_entity.type
_entity.pdbx_description
1 polymer ?
#
loop_
_entity_poly.entity_id
_entity_poly.type
_entity_poly.pdbx_seq_one_letter_code
_entity_poly.pdbx_strand_id
1 'polypeptide(L)'
;PQYQETVYFYKSIKLFVFSVVIFLRENYAESNPKTELLYQQLKAEIISSGVEYINLNNPSETAWENTKIVKLLRLAETNTDKTADMTSLARAGKFIKNQDPKCTPKKYGINTLKGVLKASGLFEITESQDTRKNSTFILYKSKIT
;
A
#
# COMPACT_ATOMS: atom_id res chain seq x y z
N PRO A 1 4.09 12.22 29.38
CA PRO A 1 2.94 12.16 28.43
C PRO A 1 3.15 11.15 27.29
N GLN A 2 4.11 11.38 26.39
CA GLN A 2 4.31 10.57 25.17
C GLN A 2 4.74 9.10 25.42
N TYR A 3 5.45 8.84 26.51
CA TYR A 3 5.87 7.49 26.93
C TYR A 3 4.72 6.64 27.48
N GLN A 4 3.74 7.27 28.14
CA GLN A 4 2.57 6.55 28.66
C GLN A 4 1.62 6.15 27.53
N GLU A 5 1.40 7.03 26.54
CA GLU A 5 0.59 6.72 25.37
C GLU A 5 1.15 5.55 24.56
N THR A 6 2.46 5.49 24.37
CA THR A 6 3.12 4.36 23.68
C THR A 6 3.00 3.05 24.46
N VAL A 7 3.10 3.09 25.79
CA VAL A 7 2.90 1.91 26.65
C VAL A 7 1.45 1.43 26.62
N TYR A 8 0.47 2.34 26.67
CA TYR A 8 -0.94 2.01 26.55
C TYR A 8 -1.26 1.41 25.17
N PHE A 9 -0.76 2.01 24.09
CA PHE A 9 -0.91 1.50 22.74
C PHE A 9 -0.33 0.08 22.59
N TYR A 10 0.87 -0.17 23.13
CA TYR A 10 1.50 -1.49 23.10
C TYR A 10 0.73 -2.54 23.89
N LYS A 11 0.13 -2.13 25.02
CA LYS A 11 -0.69 -3.00 25.87
C LYS A 11 -2.01 -3.38 25.18
N SER A 12 -2.65 -2.41 24.52
CA SER A 12 -3.86 -2.64 23.73
C SER A 12 -3.61 -3.55 22.53
N ILE A 13 -2.51 -3.33 21.79
CA ILE A 13 -2.12 -4.20 20.67
C ILE A 13 -1.81 -5.61 21.15
N LYS A 14 -1.06 -5.78 22.25
CA LYS A 14 -0.76 -7.13 22.77
C LYS A 14 -2.04 -7.88 23.17
N LEU A 15 -2.98 -7.20 23.83
CA LEU A 15 -4.26 -7.82 24.22
C LEU A 15 -5.08 -8.21 22.99
N PHE A 16 -5.11 -7.36 21.97
CA PHE A 16 -5.81 -7.61 20.72
C PHE A 16 -5.19 -8.77 19.92
N VAL A 17 -3.86 -8.82 19.81
CA VAL A 17 -3.17 -9.94 19.17
C VAL A 17 -3.37 -11.24 19.95
N PHE A 18 -3.35 -11.19 21.28
CA PHE A 18 -3.57 -12.35 22.14
C PHE A 18 -5.00 -12.90 22.02
N SER A 19 -6.02 -12.04 21.95
CA SER A 19 -7.41 -12.47 21.73
C SER A 19 -7.60 -13.08 20.34
N VAL A 20 -6.99 -12.51 19.29
CA VAL A 20 -7.00 -13.08 17.94
C VAL A 20 -6.31 -14.45 17.92
N VAL A 21 -5.17 -14.62 18.60
CA VAL A 21 -4.44 -15.90 18.64
C VAL A 21 -5.21 -16.97 19.42
N ILE A 22 -5.81 -16.66 20.57
CA ILE A 22 -6.65 -17.61 21.32
C ILE A 22 -7.84 -18.03 20.46
N PHE A 23 -8.51 -17.08 19.82
CA PHE A 23 -9.67 -17.36 19.00
C PHE A 23 -9.33 -18.20 17.77
N LEU A 24 -8.23 -17.90 17.08
CA LEU A 24 -7.73 -18.71 15.96
C LEU A 24 -7.37 -20.13 16.41
N ARG A 25 -6.78 -20.29 17.60
CA ARG A 25 -6.46 -21.61 18.17
C ARG A 25 -7.71 -22.43 18.45
N GLU A 26 -8.77 -21.80 18.94
CA GLU A 26 -10.05 -22.47 19.24
C GLU A 26 -10.85 -22.82 17.98
N ASN A 27 -10.60 -22.14 16.85
CA ASN A 27 -11.40 -22.26 15.63
C ASN A 27 -10.60 -22.75 14.41
N TYR A 28 -9.38 -23.26 14.59
CA TYR A 28 -8.46 -23.64 13.50
C TYR A 28 -8.94 -24.84 12.65
N ALA A 29 -9.91 -25.62 13.14
CA ALA A 29 -10.29 -26.90 12.53
C ALA A 29 -11.37 -26.81 11.44
N GLU A 30 -12.11 -25.70 11.34
CA GLU A 30 -13.14 -25.52 10.31
C GLU A 30 -13.10 -24.07 9.81
N SER A 31 -13.33 -23.86 8.51
CA SER A 31 -13.57 -22.54 7.94
C SER A 31 -14.82 -21.93 8.56
N ASN A 32 -14.66 -21.32 9.73
CA ASN A 32 -15.75 -20.84 10.55
C ASN A 32 -16.18 -19.43 10.07
N PRO A 33 -17.45 -19.20 9.73
CA PRO A 33 -17.92 -17.86 9.34
C PRO A 33 -17.62 -16.78 10.40
N LYS A 34 -17.42 -17.15 11.67
CA LYS A 34 -17.01 -16.22 12.73
C LYS A 34 -15.54 -15.76 12.61
N THR A 35 -14.61 -16.61 12.16
CA THR A 35 -13.22 -16.19 11.91
C THR A 35 -13.12 -15.24 10.74
N GLU A 36 -13.89 -15.46 9.67
CA GLU A 36 -13.96 -14.54 8.52
C GLU A 36 -14.51 -13.17 8.94
N LEU A 37 -15.62 -13.14 9.68
CA LEU A 37 -16.21 -11.88 10.16
C LEU A 37 -15.23 -11.06 11.01
N LEU A 38 -14.50 -11.71 11.92
CA LEU A 38 -13.50 -11.06 12.76
C LEU A 38 -12.29 -10.56 11.95
N TYR A 39 -11.84 -11.33 10.96
CA TYR A 39 -10.80 -10.86 10.05
C TYR A 39 -11.23 -9.60 9.30
N GLN A 40 -12.47 -9.55 8.80
CA GLN A 40 -13.00 -8.35 8.14
C GLN A 40 -13.13 -7.15 9.10
N GLN A 41 -13.57 -7.37 10.35
CA GLN A 41 -13.64 -6.31 11.36
C GLN A 41 -12.27 -5.74 11.70
N LEU A 42 -11.28 -6.62 11.95
CA LEU A 42 -9.90 -6.22 12.21
C LEU A 42 -9.31 -5.47 11.01
N LYS A 43 -9.52 -5.97 9.79
CA LYS A 43 -9.06 -5.31 8.57
C LYS A 43 -9.63 -3.90 8.46
N ALA A 44 -10.93 -3.72 8.74
CA ALA A 44 -11.58 -2.41 8.73
C ALA A 44 -10.99 -1.45 9.79
N GLU A 45 -10.71 -1.95 11.00
CA GLU A 45 -10.13 -1.15 12.08
C GLU A 45 -8.67 -0.75 11.79
N ILE A 46 -7.88 -1.65 11.18
CA ILE A 46 -6.52 -1.31 10.73
C ILE A 46 -6.56 -0.25 9.63
N ILE A 47 -7.47 -0.38 8.66
CA ILE A 47 -7.63 0.60 7.59
C ILE A 47 -7.99 1.98 8.16
N SER A 48 -8.88 2.05 9.15
CA SER A 48 -9.27 3.32 9.78
C SER A 48 -8.18 3.92 10.67
N SER A 49 -7.31 3.10 11.26
CA SER A 49 -6.18 3.56 12.09
C SER A 49 -5.04 4.21 11.30
N GLY A 50 -5.04 4.11 9.97
CA GLY A 50 -3.99 4.64 9.10
C GLY A 50 -2.68 3.84 9.12
N VAL A 51 -2.67 2.67 9.77
CA VAL A 51 -1.54 1.74 9.78
C VAL A 51 -1.40 1.07 8.40
N GLU A 52 -0.16 0.87 7.96
CA GLU A 52 0.15 0.23 6.69
C GLU A 52 -0.09 -1.30 6.79
N TYR A 53 -1.22 -1.78 6.29
CA TYR A 53 -1.50 -3.20 6.12
C TYR A 53 -0.99 -3.69 4.75
N ILE A 54 -0.14 -4.73 4.74
CA ILE A 54 0.43 -5.32 3.52
C ILE A 54 0.08 -6.81 3.48
N ASN A 55 -0.65 -7.23 2.45
CA ASN A 55 -0.90 -8.64 2.18
C ASN A 55 0.12 -9.15 1.14
N LEU A 56 1.18 -9.82 1.62
CA LEU A 56 2.24 -10.35 0.74
C LEU A 56 1.79 -11.55 -0.10
N ASN A 57 0.78 -12.30 0.36
CA ASN A 57 0.26 -13.47 -0.35
C ASN A 57 -0.69 -13.06 -1.48
N ASN A 58 -1.50 -12.02 -1.25
CA ASN A 58 -2.37 -11.42 -2.25
C ASN A 58 -2.20 -9.89 -2.25
N PRO A 59 -1.22 -9.35 -3.02
CA PRO A 59 -0.96 -7.91 -3.06
C PRO A 59 -2.18 -7.07 -3.43
N SER A 60 -3.12 -7.59 -4.22
CA SER A 60 -4.36 -6.87 -4.59
C SER A 60 -5.28 -6.58 -3.40
N GLU A 61 -5.14 -7.31 -2.29
CA GLU A 61 -5.91 -7.09 -1.05
C GLU A 61 -5.22 -6.18 -0.04
N THR A 62 -4.03 -5.67 -0.37
CA THR A 62 -3.33 -4.66 0.42
C THR A 62 -4.17 -3.38 0.50
N ALA A 63 -4.16 -2.71 1.67
CA ALA A 63 -4.83 -1.42 1.87
C ALA A 63 -4.00 -0.28 1.24
N TRP A 64 -3.94 -0.29 -0.09
CA TRP A 64 -3.01 0.50 -0.89
C TRP A 64 -3.06 1.99 -0.62
N GLU A 65 -4.25 2.53 -0.36
CA GLU A 65 -4.51 3.94 -0.04
C GLU A 65 -3.67 4.45 1.14
N ASN A 66 -3.36 3.56 2.09
CA ASN A 66 -2.62 3.89 3.30
C ASN A 66 -1.12 3.63 3.17
N THR A 67 -0.70 2.91 2.12
CA THR A 67 0.71 2.52 1.94
C THR A 67 1.60 3.73 1.65
N LYS A 68 2.83 3.67 2.16
CA LYS A 68 3.83 4.72 1.94
C LYS A 68 4.17 4.88 0.46
N ILE A 69 4.25 3.79 -0.29
CA ILE A 69 4.58 3.82 -1.71
C ILE A 69 3.52 4.55 -2.54
N VAL A 70 2.22 4.34 -2.25
CA VAL A 70 1.12 5.07 -2.90
C VAL A 70 1.12 6.54 -2.51
N LYS A 71 1.37 6.86 -1.23
CA LYS A 71 1.50 8.25 -0.77
C LYS A 71 2.63 8.97 -1.48
N LEU A 72 3.80 8.33 -1.66
CA LEU A 72 4.91 8.91 -2.40
C LEU A 72 4.65 9.00 -3.90
N LEU A 73 3.93 8.04 -4.50
CA LEU A 73 3.49 8.12 -5.89
C LEU A 73 2.57 9.32 -6.13
N ARG A 74 1.61 9.58 -5.22
CA ARG A 74 0.76 10.77 -5.25
C ARG A 74 1.56 12.05 -5.06
N LEU A 75 2.50 12.05 -4.12
CA LEU A 75 3.37 13.20 -3.88
C LEU A 75 4.25 13.52 -5.10
N ALA A 76 4.70 12.50 -5.83
CA ALA A 76 5.45 12.71 -7.07
C ALA A 76 4.63 13.45 -8.14
N GLU A 77 3.29 13.33 -8.15
CA GLU A 77 2.44 14.03 -9.12
C GLU A 77 2.47 15.56 -8.95
N THR A 78 2.75 16.06 -7.75
CA THR A 78 2.88 17.50 -7.48
C THR A 78 4.32 17.99 -7.45
N ASN A 79 5.29 17.08 -7.40
CA ASN A 79 6.71 17.39 -7.23
C ASN A 79 7.59 17.02 -8.43
N THR A 80 6.98 16.55 -9.53
CA THR A 80 7.71 16.21 -10.76
C THR A 80 7.02 16.81 -11.98
N ASP A 81 7.81 17.15 -12.99
CA ASP A 81 7.30 17.69 -14.24
C ASP A 81 6.33 16.72 -14.92
N LYS A 82 5.16 17.23 -15.27
CA LYS A 82 4.09 16.49 -15.94
C LYS A 82 4.28 16.45 -17.45
N THR A 83 3.77 15.39 -18.07
CA THR A 83 3.62 15.25 -19.52
C THR A 83 2.15 15.01 -19.79
N ALA A 84 1.49 15.92 -20.52
CA ALA A 84 0.06 15.84 -20.83
C ALA A 84 -0.80 15.58 -19.57
N ASP A 85 -0.60 16.37 -18.52
CA ASP A 85 -1.25 16.25 -17.20
C ASP A 85 -1.00 14.94 -16.42
N MET A 86 -0.14 14.05 -16.93
CA MET A 86 0.24 12.81 -16.27
C MET A 86 1.70 12.85 -15.78
N THR A 87 2.01 11.99 -14.83
CA THR A 87 3.33 11.89 -14.23
C THR A 87 4.12 10.74 -14.85
N SER A 88 5.37 10.99 -15.21
CA SER A 88 6.27 9.92 -15.69
C SER A 88 6.64 8.98 -14.54
N LEU A 89 6.39 7.67 -14.71
CA LEU A 89 6.72 6.67 -13.71
C LEU A 89 8.23 6.60 -13.43
N ALA A 90 9.07 6.86 -14.43
CA ALA A 90 10.52 6.91 -14.26
C ALA A 90 10.94 8.08 -13.36
N ARG A 91 10.32 9.26 -13.54
CA ARG A 91 10.55 10.43 -12.70
C ARG A 91 10.05 10.20 -11.28
N ALA A 92 8.84 9.65 -11.13
CA ALA A 92 8.29 9.28 -9.84
C ALA A 92 9.17 8.25 -9.11
N GLY A 93 9.70 7.25 -9.82
CA GLY A 93 10.63 6.28 -9.24
C GLY A 93 11.92 6.92 -8.71
N LYS A 94 12.48 7.89 -9.45
CA LYS A 94 13.63 8.68 -8.98
C LYS A 94 13.27 9.53 -7.76
N PHE A 95 12.10 10.17 -7.77
CA PHE A 95 11.58 10.95 -6.65
C PHE A 95 11.43 10.08 -5.39
N ILE A 96 10.78 8.92 -5.49
CA ILE A 96 10.62 7.95 -4.39
C ILE A 96 11.98 7.54 -3.83
N LYS A 97 12.93 7.18 -4.71
CA LYS A 97 14.28 6.76 -4.29
C LYS A 97 15.01 7.87 -3.53
N ASN A 98 14.80 9.13 -3.88
CA ASN A 98 15.41 10.26 -3.18
C ASN A 98 14.73 10.55 -1.83
N GLN A 99 13.41 10.36 -1.73
CA GLN A 99 12.64 10.60 -0.50
C GLN A 99 12.78 9.46 0.51
N ASP A 100 12.72 8.22 0.05
CA ASP A 100 12.89 7.03 0.86
C ASP A 100 13.47 5.87 0.03
N PRO A 101 14.81 5.67 0.05
CA PRO A 101 15.46 4.58 -0.66
C PRO A 101 14.99 3.18 -0.24
N LYS A 102 14.42 3.02 0.96
CA LYS A 102 13.93 1.73 1.47
C LYS A 102 12.50 1.43 0.98
N CYS A 103 11.76 2.45 0.52
CA CYS A 103 10.42 2.28 -0.03
C CYS A 103 10.50 1.72 -1.46
N THR A 104 10.62 0.40 -1.55
CA THR A 104 10.70 -0.32 -2.82
C THR A 104 9.44 -1.15 -3.06
N PRO A 105 9.04 -1.40 -4.33
CA PRO A 105 7.93 -2.31 -4.64
C PRO A 105 8.05 -3.67 -3.96
N LYS A 106 9.28 -4.17 -3.78
CA LYS A 106 9.56 -5.48 -3.17
C LYS A 106 9.07 -5.59 -1.74
N LYS A 107 9.03 -4.49 -0.99
CA LYS A 107 8.44 -4.44 0.36
C LYS A 107 6.97 -4.86 0.37
N TYR A 108 6.30 -4.72 -0.77
CA TYR A 108 4.87 -5.00 -0.96
C TYR A 108 4.62 -6.28 -1.76
N GLY A 109 5.62 -7.16 -1.92
CA GLY A 109 5.49 -8.38 -2.71
C GLY A 109 5.43 -8.14 -4.23
N ILE A 110 5.80 -6.95 -4.71
CA ILE A 110 5.73 -6.58 -6.13
C ILE A 110 7.12 -6.25 -6.68
N ASN A 111 7.40 -6.63 -7.93
CA ASN A 111 8.74 -6.43 -8.51
C ASN A 111 8.98 -5.03 -9.10
N THR A 112 7.92 -4.32 -9.51
CA THR A 112 8.04 -3.05 -10.24
C THR A 112 7.04 -2.00 -9.76
N LEU A 113 7.38 -0.72 -9.94
CA LEU A 113 6.44 0.38 -9.66
C LEU A 113 5.19 0.31 -10.56
N LYS A 114 5.33 -0.15 -11.82
CA LYS A 114 4.19 -0.41 -12.71
C LYS A 114 3.25 -1.45 -12.09
N GLY A 115 3.82 -2.49 -11.48
CA GLY A 115 3.06 -3.51 -10.75
C GLY A 115 2.29 -2.92 -9.57
N VAL A 116 2.89 -1.98 -8.82
CA VAL A 116 2.21 -1.28 -7.72
C VAL A 116 1.03 -0.47 -8.22
N LEU A 117 1.21 0.29 -9.31
CA LEU A 117 0.11 1.04 -9.92
C LEU A 117 -1.05 0.11 -10.29
N LYS A 118 -0.74 -1.02 -10.96
CA LYS A 118 -1.74 -2.02 -11.36
C LYS A 118 -2.43 -2.68 -10.18
N ALA A 119 -1.66 -3.17 -9.19
CA ALA A 119 -2.19 -3.88 -8.03
C ALA A 119 -3.04 -2.98 -7.14
N SER A 120 -2.69 -1.70 -7.05
CA SER A 120 -3.46 -0.73 -6.27
C SER A 120 -4.82 -0.39 -6.89
N GLY A 121 -4.92 -0.38 -8.22
CA GLY A 121 -6.12 0.08 -8.91
C GLY A 121 -6.44 1.59 -8.73
N LEU A 122 -5.60 2.33 -8.01
CA LEU A 122 -5.82 3.75 -7.62
C LEU A 122 -5.40 4.77 -8.69
N PHE A 123 -4.78 4.31 -9.78
CA PHE A 123 -4.19 5.17 -10.79
C PHE A 123 -4.69 4.79 -12.19
N GLU A 124 -4.85 5.82 -13.04
CA GLU A 124 -4.89 5.66 -14.48
C GLU A 124 -3.46 5.47 -14.99
N ILE A 125 -3.28 4.58 -15.97
CA ILE A 125 -1.97 4.21 -16.51
C ILE A 125 -2.04 4.27 -18.03
N THR A 126 -1.10 4.99 -18.64
CA THR A 126 -0.98 5.11 -20.09
C THR A 126 0.46 4.79 -20.51
N GLU A 127 0.60 4.05 -21.60
CA GLU A 127 1.89 3.79 -22.23
C GLU A 127 2.04 4.73 -23.43
N SER A 128 3.15 5.45 -23.49
CA SER A 128 3.46 6.35 -24.60
C SER A 128 4.79 5.94 -25.22
N GLN A 129 4.86 5.95 -26.55
CA GLN A 129 6.07 5.64 -27.29
C GLN A 129 6.83 6.93 -27.61
N ASP A 130 8.13 6.94 -27.28
CA ASP A 130 9.06 7.89 -27.86
C ASP A 130 9.50 7.36 -29.22
N THR A 131 8.91 7.89 -30.30
CA THR A 131 9.25 7.52 -31.68
C THR A 131 10.70 7.81 -32.04
N ARG A 132 11.39 8.70 -31.30
CA ARG A 132 12.80 9.05 -31.54
C ARG A 132 13.76 8.08 -30.85
N LYS A 133 13.35 7.47 -29.75
CA LYS A 133 14.20 6.57 -28.93
C LYS A 133 13.80 5.10 -28.99
N ASN A 134 12.75 4.78 -29.76
CA ASN A 134 12.13 3.46 -29.81
C ASN A 134 11.87 2.88 -28.40
N SER A 135 11.47 3.76 -27.47
CA SER A 135 11.33 3.43 -26.05
C SER A 135 9.93 3.76 -25.56
N THR A 136 9.28 2.81 -24.89
CA THR A 136 7.99 3.04 -24.24
C THR A 136 8.21 3.60 -22.85
N PHE A 137 7.52 4.69 -22.51
CA PHE A 137 7.48 5.23 -21.16
C PHE A 137 6.06 5.17 -20.59
N ILE A 138 5.99 4.96 -19.28
CA ILE A 138 4.73 4.80 -18.55
C ILE A 138 4.40 6.14 -17.90
N LEU A 139 3.19 6.61 -18.16
CA LEU A 139 2.56 7.76 -17.53
C LEU A 139 1.46 7.29 -16.60
N TYR A 140 1.25 8.00 -15.49
CA TYR A 140 0.16 7.71 -14.57
C TYR A 140 -0.43 8.99 -13.96
N LYS A 141 -1.66 8.88 -13.47
CA LYS A 141 -2.35 9.93 -12.73
C LYS A 141 -3.29 9.29 -11.71
N SER A 142 -3.43 9.88 -10.53
CA SER A 142 -4.39 9.43 -9.52
C SER A 142 -5.81 9.51 -10.06
N LYS A 143 -6.61 8.46 -9.84
CA LYS A 143 -8.04 8.50 -10.09
C LYS A 143 -8.69 9.46 -9.09
N ILE A 144 -9.59 10.31 -9.57
CA ILE A 144 -10.47 11.07 -8.70
C ILE A 144 -11.40 10.05 -8.06
N THR A 145 -11.30 9.89 -6.74
CA THR A 145 -12.13 8.97 -5.95
C THR A 145 -13.27 9.76 -5.32
#